data_AF-A0A820CXW1-F1
#
_entry.id   AF-A0A820CXW1-F1
#
_cell.length_a   1.000
_cell.length_b   1.000
_cell.length_c   1.000
_cell.angle_alpha   90.00
_cell.angle_beta   90.00
_cell.angle_gamma   90.00
#
_symmetry.space_group_name_H-M   'P 1'
#
loop_
_entity.id
_entity.type
_entity.pdbx_description
1 polymer ?
#
loop_
_entity_poly.entity_id
_entity_poly.type
_entity_poly.pdbx_seq_one_letter_code
_entity_poly.pdbx_strand_id
1 'polypeptide(L)'
;MAVQSVAASIPLAMTPRYIDVKPLNIVWSNLKLTYYEQKIRKLIMVAATGALIVFWAIPVTFIGILSNITYLTDKLTFLKIIYNLPKALIGLITGLLPTILLAILMILLPFVLKLLAKLAGKPTTDAIDRYVQGSYFVFQVTNVFLFVTISRSVSSVIIDIVQNPPSAATILAANIPTASNFFFSFIALQGLTVACGVLLQIVTLISFYLLGKLFDNTPRKQSRRYFTLSSLDWGTIFPIFTNFIVITLVYSIIAPLILIISGLAFGLFYIAYSYAMFYVNDFPNDSGGLAFPRAIYQSFTGVYLMEIMLAALFFLVQNEYGSQAAIPQGVLMCILIVITIIIYMTMRSSFDPLTYYLPVDVEEYAHLENPLKRRFPVTRKVIRKLHYLRTTDDISMISNINDAVMDFYDNTMENAYMNPILRDPKPIIWIPQDSLGIAMNECQRTVQSYPNISMSTKGARFNEKMKIKIDSPPPDYFKTQEEDMIHTRF
;
A
#
# COMPACT_ATOMS: atom_id res chain seq x y z
N MET A 1 24.70 -3.13 14.73
CA MET A 1 26.06 -2.57 14.50
C MET A 1 26.56 -2.62 13.05
N ALA A 2 26.61 -3.78 12.39
CA ALA A 2 27.23 -3.93 11.05
C ALA A 2 26.67 -2.97 9.97
N VAL A 3 25.36 -2.74 9.94
CA VAL A 3 24.69 -1.88 8.95
C VAL A 3 25.05 -0.40 9.09
N GLN A 4 25.48 0.05 10.27
CA GLN A 4 25.86 1.45 10.53
C GLN A 4 27.37 1.71 10.34
N SER A 5 28.22 0.72 10.59
CA SER A 5 29.68 0.84 10.43
C SER A 5 30.10 1.04 8.97
N VAL A 6 31.18 1.74 8.65
CA VAL A 6 31.70 1.77 7.26
C VAL A 6 32.38 0.44 6.95
N ALA A 7 31.89 -0.30 5.94
CA ALA A 7 32.37 -1.66 5.67
C ALA A 7 33.70 -1.73 4.90
N ALA A 8 33.99 -0.74 4.06
CA ALA A 8 35.16 -0.75 3.19
C ALA A 8 35.70 0.67 2.98
N SER A 9 37.00 0.78 2.71
CA SER A 9 37.67 2.03 2.31
C SER A 9 37.31 2.46 0.89
N ILE A 10 36.93 1.50 0.04
CA ILE A 10 36.51 1.75 -1.34
C ILE A 10 35.10 2.34 -1.32
N PRO A 11 34.88 3.52 -1.93
CA PRO A 11 33.56 4.12 -1.98
C PRO A 11 32.59 3.17 -2.68
N LEU A 12 31.37 3.08 -2.16
CA LEU A 12 30.25 2.30 -2.72
C LEU A 12 30.38 0.78 -2.63
N ALA A 13 31.52 0.25 -2.19
CA ALA A 13 31.67 -1.18 -1.93
C ALA A 13 30.78 -1.60 -0.74
N MET A 14 30.10 -2.74 -0.89
CA MET A 14 29.15 -3.28 0.11
C MET A 14 28.04 -2.30 0.51
N THR A 15 27.58 -1.45 -0.42
CA THR A 15 26.44 -0.54 -0.21
C THR A 15 25.46 -0.60 -1.39
N PRO A 16 24.14 -0.44 -1.16
CA PRO A 16 23.45 -0.23 0.11
C PRO A 16 23.32 -1.51 0.96
N ARG A 17 23.18 -1.35 2.27
CA ARG A 17 22.89 -2.44 3.21
C ARG A 17 21.48 -2.28 3.75
N TYR A 18 20.84 -3.41 4.00
CA TYR A 18 19.49 -3.45 4.54
C TYR A 18 19.52 -4.26 5.84
N ILE A 19 18.74 -3.82 6.82
CA ILE A 19 18.50 -4.52 8.08
C ILE A 19 17.02 -4.90 8.11
N ASP A 20 16.70 -5.93 8.91
CA ASP A 20 15.31 -6.30 9.20
C ASP A 20 14.49 -6.59 7.92
N VAL A 21 15.12 -7.25 6.95
CA VAL A 21 14.48 -7.62 5.69
C VAL A 21 13.97 -9.05 5.81
N LYS A 22 12.65 -9.19 5.91
CA LYS A 22 12.05 -10.52 5.87
C LYS A 22 12.31 -11.19 4.51
N PRO A 23 12.65 -12.49 4.47
CA PRO A 23 12.91 -13.21 3.22
C PRO A 23 11.80 -13.09 2.18
N LEU A 24 10.54 -13.08 2.62
CA LEU A 24 9.35 -12.94 1.78
C LEU A 24 9.24 -11.55 1.12
N ASN A 25 9.82 -10.52 1.74
CA ASN A 25 9.80 -9.16 1.23
C ASN A 25 10.87 -8.90 0.16
N ILE A 26 11.76 -9.87 -0.12
CA ILE A 26 12.87 -9.71 -1.06
C ILE A 26 12.38 -9.77 -2.51
N VAL A 27 12.72 -8.73 -3.28
CA VAL A 27 12.49 -8.66 -4.72
C VAL A 27 13.73 -9.13 -5.45
N TRP A 28 13.84 -10.46 -5.62
CA TRP A 28 14.99 -11.14 -6.20
C TRP A 28 15.42 -10.60 -7.58
N SER A 29 14.47 -10.18 -8.41
CA SER A 29 14.75 -9.61 -9.74
C SER A 29 15.58 -8.33 -9.69
N ASN A 30 15.57 -7.63 -8.56
CA ASN A 30 16.23 -6.33 -8.37
C ASN A 30 17.58 -6.45 -7.63
N LEU A 31 17.90 -7.62 -7.08
CA LEU A 31 19.19 -7.87 -6.41
C LEU A 31 20.36 -8.03 -7.39
N LYS A 32 20.09 -8.40 -8.64
CA LYS A 32 21.11 -8.57 -9.69
C LYS A 32 21.64 -7.26 -10.30
N LEU A 33 21.07 -6.12 -9.90
CA LEU A 33 21.38 -4.83 -10.51
C LEU A 33 22.75 -4.33 -10.03
N THR A 34 23.54 -3.84 -10.96
CA THR A 34 24.79 -3.15 -10.61
C THR A 34 24.49 -1.78 -9.99
N TYR A 35 25.43 -1.24 -9.21
CA TYR A 35 25.26 0.05 -8.53
C TYR A 35 24.91 1.20 -9.50
N TYR A 36 25.66 1.31 -10.60
CA TYR A 36 25.44 2.37 -11.61
C TYR A 36 24.09 2.21 -12.29
N GLU A 37 23.72 0.98 -12.65
CA GLU A 37 22.42 0.67 -13.22
C GLU A 37 21.29 1.06 -12.26
N GLN A 38 21.41 0.75 -10.96
CA GLN A 38 20.44 1.13 -9.95
C GLN A 38 20.29 2.65 -9.83
N LYS A 39 21.41 3.41 -9.86
CA LYS A 39 21.39 4.88 -9.77
C LYS A 39 20.73 5.52 -10.99
N ILE A 40 21.09 5.07 -12.19
CA ILE A 40 20.51 5.56 -13.45
C ILE A 40 19.02 5.23 -13.52
N ARG A 41 18.64 3.98 -13.24
CA ARG A 41 17.22 3.56 -13.20
C ARG A 41 16.43 4.37 -12.17
N LYS A 42 16.97 4.58 -10.98
CA LYS A 42 16.34 5.42 -9.95
C LYS A 42 16.09 6.83 -10.46
N LEU A 43 17.08 7.46 -11.10
CA LEU A 43 16.95 8.81 -11.65
C LEU A 43 15.85 8.87 -12.72
N ILE A 44 15.88 7.96 -13.69
CA ILE A 44 14.91 7.87 -14.77
C ILE A 44 13.50 7.66 -14.21
N MET A 45 13.32 6.73 -13.28
CA MET A 45 11.98 6.41 -12.74
C MET A 45 11.43 7.52 -11.84
N VAL A 46 12.28 8.25 -11.09
CA VAL A 46 11.86 9.44 -10.34
C VAL A 46 11.43 10.55 -11.30
N ALA A 47 12.19 10.80 -12.37
CA ALA A 47 11.81 11.77 -13.39
C ALA A 47 10.50 11.38 -14.10
N ALA A 48 10.34 10.10 -14.48
CA ALA A 48 9.12 9.58 -15.07
C ALA A 48 7.92 9.70 -14.12
N THR A 49 8.12 9.49 -12.81
CA THR A 49 7.08 9.68 -11.80
C THR A 49 6.68 11.15 -11.67
N GLY A 50 7.64 12.08 -11.69
CA GLY A 50 7.37 13.52 -11.71
C GLY A 50 6.57 13.93 -12.95
N ALA A 51 6.97 13.47 -14.14
CA ALA A 51 6.25 13.70 -15.38
C ALA A 51 4.83 13.12 -15.34
N LEU A 52 4.67 11.89 -14.82
CA LEU A 52 3.36 11.27 -14.62
C LEU A 52 2.44 12.16 -13.78
N ILE A 53 2.94 12.69 -12.65
CA ILE A 53 2.14 13.51 -11.74
C ILE A 53 1.69 14.83 -12.39
N VAL A 54 2.60 15.49 -13.12
CA VAL A 54 2.31 16.78 -13.79
C VAL A 54 1.36 16.58 -14.97
N PHE A 55 1.58 15.54 -15.79
CA PHE A 55 0.80 15.30 -17.00
C PHE A 55 -0.45 14.45 -16.78
N TRP A 56 -0.76 14.02 -15.54
CA TRP A 56 -1.94 13.21 -15.26
C TRP A 56 -3.28 13.92 -15.55
N ALA A 57 -3.28 15.25 -15.53
CA ALA A 57 -4.44 16.03 -15.94
C ALA A 57 -4.83 15.78 -17.42
N ILE A 58 -3.88 15.39 -18.28
CA ILE A 58 -4.13 15.13 -19.70
C ILE A 58 -5.05 13.89 -19.88
N PRO A 59 -4.75 12.70 -19.32
CA PRO A 59 -5.69 11.59 -19.32
C PRO A 59 -7.05 11.91 -18.71
N VAL A 60 -7.09 12.66 -17.61
CA VAL A 60 -8.35 13.02 -16.93
C VAL A 60 -9.21 13.92 -17.81
N THR A 61 -8.62 14.96 -18.39
CA THR A 61 -9.33 15.87 -19.31
C THR A 61 -9.74 15.16 -20.59
N PHE A 62 -8.92 14.24 -21.11
CA PHE A 62 -9.29 13.40 -22.24
C PHE A 62 -10.54 12.55 -21.95
N ILE A 63 -10.62 11.91 -20.77
CA ILE A 63 -11.85 11.19 -20.35
C ILE A 63 -13.03 12.15 -20.19
N GLY A 64 -12.79 13.36 -19.66
CA GLY A 64 -13.80 14.41 -19.60
C GLY A 64 -14.29 14.84 -20.99
N ILE A 65 -13.45 14.88 -22.02
CA ILE A 65 -13.88 15.16 -23.40
C ILE A 65 -14.63 13.94 -23.98
N LEU A 66 -14.12 12.72 -23.72
CA LEU A 66 -14.73 11.45 -24.13
C LEU A 66 -16.09 11.21 -23.45
N SER A 67 -16.41 11.93 -22.38
CA SER A 67 -17.74 11.90 -21.77
C SER A 67 -18.84 12.51 -22.64
N ASN A 68 -18.46 13.36 -23.61
CA ASN A 68 -19.42 14.01 -24.49
C ASN A 68 -19.82 13.05 -25.62
N ILE A 69 -20.99 12.41 -25.49
CA ILE A 69 -21.50 11.43 -26.47
C ILE A 69 -21.61 12.01 -27.88
N THR A 70 -21.92 13.31 -28.02
CA THR A 70 -21.99 13.97 -29.32
C THR A 70 -20.62 13.93 -30.01
N TYR A 71 -19.55 14.23 -29.27
CA TYR A 71 -18.18 14.16 -29.77
C TYR A 71 -17.74 12.73 -30.16
N LEU A 72 -18.10 11.72 -29.35
CA LEU A 72 -17.79 10.32 -29.68
C LEU A 72 -18.52 9.86 -30.93
N THR A 73 -19.78 10.23 -31.07
CA THR A 73 -20.63 9.70 -32.13
C THR A 73 -20.30 10.34 -33.49
N ASP A 74 -19.78 11.56 -33.48
CA ASP A 74 -19.27 12.23 -34.67
C ASP A 74 -17.91 11.67 -35.13
N LYS A 75 -17.04 11.24 -34.20
CA LYS A 75 -15.71 10.70 -34.52
C LYS A 75 -15.67 9.18 -34.73
N LEU A 76 -16.50 8.43 -34.02
CA LEU A 76 -16.58 6.97 -34.09
C LEU A 76 -17.95 6.59 -34.64
N THR A 77 -18.05 6.48 -35.96
CA THR A 77 -19.32 6.23 -36.68
C THR A 77 -20.02 4.94 -36.25
N PHE A 78 -19.29 3.95 -35.72
CA PHE A 78 -19.88 2.72 -35.17
C PHE A 78 -20.69 2.95 -33.87
N LEU A 79 -20.47 4.05 -33.17
CA LEU A 79 -21.22 4.43 -31.96
C LEU A 79 -22.56 5.11 -32.28
N LYS A 80 -22.89 5.39 -33.56
CA LYS A 80 -24.21 5.90 -33.97
C LYS A 80 -25.38 5.00 -33.55
N ILE A 81 -25.10 3.73 -33.26
CA ILE A 81 -26.04 2.77 -32.66
C ILE A 81 -26.59 3.28 -31.31
N ILE A 82 -25.83 4.11 -30.58
CA ILE A 82 -26.25 4.71 -29.30
C ILE A 82 -27.45 5.65 -29.47
N TYR A 83 -27.60 6.33 -30.62
CA TYR A 83 -28.77 7.19 -30.88
C TYR A 83 -30.09 6.42 -31.07
N ASN A 84 -30.01 5.11 -31.36
CA ASN A 84 -31.18 4.25 -31.44
C ASN A 84 -31.65 3.75 -30.07
N LEU A 85 -30.93 4.08 -28.99
CA LEU A 85 -31.31 3.70 -27.64
C LEU A 85 -32.37 4.67 -27.06
N PRO A 86 -33.23 4.20 -26.14
CA PRO A 86 -34.16 5.05 -25.39
C PRO A 86 -33.44 6.23 -24.73
N LYS A 87 -34.08 7.41 -24.70
CA LYS A 87 -33.51 8.64 -24.11
C LYS A 87 -32.99 8.44 -22.68
N ALA A 88 -33.63 7.58 -21.89
CA ALA A 88 -33.18 7.22 -20.54
C ALA A 88 -31.84 6.47 -20.52
N LEU A 89 -31.60 5.55 -21.47
CA LEU A 89 -30.34 4.81 -21.59
C LEU A 89 -29.20 5.70 -22.10
N ILE A 90 -29.49 6.64 -23.01
CA ILE A 90 -28.51 7.64 -23.46
C ILE A 90 -28.10 8.52 -22.27
N GLY A 91 -29.06 9.02 -21.48
CA GLY A 91 -28.79 9.78 -20.27
C GLY A 91 -28.01 9.01 -19.20
N LEU A 92 -28.24 7.70 -19.09
CA LEU A 92 -27.48 6.83 -18.20
C LEU A 92 -26.04 6.68 -18.69
N ILE A 93 -25.81 6.41 -19.98
CA ILE A 93 -24.46 6.28 -20.54
C ILE A 93 -23.70 7.60 -20.46
N THR A 94 -24.32 8.76 -20.77
CA THR A 94 -23.66 10.07 -20.66
C THR A 94 -23.27 10.41 -19.22
N GLY A 95 -24.07 10.02 -18.23
CA GLY A 95 -23.79 10.33 -16.82
C GLY A 95 -22.85 9.34 -16.12
N LEU A 96 -22.99 8.04 -16.39
CA LEU A 96 -22.25 6.98 -15.70
C LEU A 96 -20.93 6.61 -16.37
N LEU A 97 -20.87 6.57 -17.72
CA LEU A 97 -19.64 6.21 -18.43
C LEU A 97 -18.43 7.07 -18.02
N PRO A 98 -18.54 8.40 -17.89
CA PRO A 98 -17.42 9.26 -17.51
C PRO A 98 -16.92 8.96 -16.10
N THR A 99 -17.88 8.78 -15.18
CA THR A 99 -17.63 8.49 -13.78
C THR A 99 -16.93 7.14 -13.62
N ILE A 100 -17.36 6.12 -14.37
CA ILE A 100 -16.75 4.79 -14.37
C ILE A 100 -15.35 4.83 -15.00
N LEU A 101 -15.18 5.48 -16.15
CA LEU A 101 -13.89 5.60 -16.82
C LEU A 101 -12.88 6.35 -15.94
N LEU A 102 -13.32 7.44 -15.29
CA LEU A 102 -12.49 8.18 -14.36
C LEU A 102 -12.13 7.32 -13.13
N ALA A 103 -13.07 6.57 -12.57
CA ALA A 103 -12.80 5.66 -11.47
C ALA A 103 -11.77 4.59 -11.85
N ILE A 104 -11.89 3.99 -13.04
CA ILE A 104 -10.92 3.02 -13.56
C ILE A 104 -9.54 3.67 -13.73
N LEU A 105 -9.47 4.89 -14.28
CA LEU A 105 -8.22 5.63 -14.43
C LEU A 105 -7.56 5.88 -13.06
N MET A 106 -8.33 6.25 -12.04
CA MET A 106 -7.81 6.47 -10.68
C MET A 106 -7.34 5.17 -10.00
N ILE A 107 -8.02 4.05 -10.25
CA ILE A 107 -7.59 2.72 -9.78
C ILE A 107 -6.26 2.30 -10.46
N LEU A 108 -6.06 2.67 -11.73
CA LEU A 108 -4.85 2.35 -12.48
C LEU A 108 -3.60 3.07 -11.93
N LEU A 109 -3.77 4.27 -11.38
CA LEU A 109 -2.63 5.11 -10.98
C LEU A 109 -1.71 4.46 -9.93
N PRO A 110 -2.19 3.97 -8.77
CA PRO A 110 -1.33 3.29 -7.81
C PRO A 110 -0.63 2.05 -8.39
N PHE A 111 -1.26 1.36 -9.34
CA PHE A 111 -0.65 0.23 -10.05
C PHE A 111 0.53 0.67 -10.92
N VAL A 112 0.38 1.77 -11.66
CA VAL A 112 1.47 2.36 -12.45
C VAL A 112 2.62 2.83 -11.55
N LEU A 113 2.32 3.46 -10.41
CA LEU A 113 3.34 3.87 -9.43
C LEU A 113 4.09 2.67 -8.85
N LYS A 114 3.40 1.57 -8.53
CA LYS A 114 4.02 0.31 -8.10
C LYS A 114 4.92 -0.28 -9.19
N LEU A 115 4.51 -0.21 -10.46
CA LEU A 115 5.33 -0.65 -11.59
C LEU A 115 6.61 0.19 -11.70
N LEU A 116 6.51 1.52 -11.66
CA LEU A 116 7.66 2.42 -11.69
C LEU A 116 8.62 2.16 -10.51
N ALA A 117 8.08 1.91 -9.32
CA ALA A 117 8.88 1.56 -8.14
C ALA A 117 9.64 0.22 -8.31
N LYS A 118 9.01 -0.79 -8.92
CA LYS A 118 9.67 -2.06 -9.26
C LYS A 118 10.78 -1.85 -10.29
N LEU A 119 10.50 -1.08 -11.36
CA LEU A 119 11.45 -0.76 -12.41
C LEU A 119 12.63 0.10 -11.91
N ALA A 120 12.41 0.90 -10.87
CA ALA A 120 13.45 1.69 -10.20
C ALA A 120 14.51 0.84 -9.47
N GLY A 121 14.30 -0.49 -9.36
CA GLY A 121 15.28 -1.39 -8.73
C GLY A 121 15.24 -1.37 -7.20
N LYS A 122 14.06 -1.20 -6.61
CA LYS A 122 13.86 -1.33 -5.16
C LYS A 122 13.98 -2.80 -4.74
N PRO A 123 14.88 -3.17 -3.81
CA PRO A 123 15.17 -4.58 -3.52
C PRO A 123 14.16 -5.24 -2.58
N THR A 124 13.30 -4.46 -1.90
CA THR A 124 12.27 -5.01 -1.01
C THR A 124 10.88 -4.46 -1.34
N THR A 125 9.84 -5.24 -1.04
CA THR A 125 8.44 -4.84 -1.14
C THR A 125 8.15 -3.60 -0.29
N ASP A 126 8.72 -3.51 0.92
CA ASP A 126 8.56 -2.32 1.78
C ASP A 126 9.21 -1.07 1.18
N ALA A 127 10.32 -1.22 0.47
CA ALA A 127 10.95 -0.12 -0.25
C ALA A 127 10.11 0.33 -1.46
N ILE A 128 9.38 -0.59 -2.09
CA ILE A 128 8.39 -0.29 -3.14
C ILE A 128 7.22 0.48 -2.53
N ASP A 129 6.63 -0.01 -1.44
CA ASP A 129 5.47 0.64 -0.82
C ASP A 129 5.80 2.03 -0.28
N ARG A 130 6.99 2.23 0.30
CA ARG A 130 7.46 3.57 0.69
C ARG A 130 7.65 4.51 -0.51
N TYR A 131 8.11 4.00 -1.65
CA TYR A 131 8.21 4.80 -2.87
C TYR A 131 6.83 5.23 -3.37
N VAL A 132 5.88 4.29 -3.38
CA VAL A 132 4.49 4.53 -3.78
C VAL A 132 3.83 5.51 -2.82
N GLN A 133 3.99 5.34 -1.51
CA GLN A 133 3.48 6.26 -0.49
C GLN A 133 3.97 7.69 -0.73
N GLY A 134 5.25 7.87 -1.03
CA GLY A 134 5.81 9.19 -1.33
C GLY A 134 5.21 9.79 -2.60
N SER A 135 5.25 9.04 -3.69
CA SER A 135 4.86 9.52 -5.01
C SER A 135 3.36 9.77 -5.10
N TYR A 136 2.56 8.87 -4.54
CA TYR A 136 1.12 8.98 -4.51
C TYR A 136 0.65 10.09 -3.56
N PHE A 137 1.36 10.36 -2.46
CA PHE A 137 1.07 11.53 -1.63
C PHE A 137 1.28 12.84 -2.37
N VAL A 138 2.41 12.99 -3.08
CA VAL A 138 2.64 14.17 -3.93
C VAL A 138 1.53 14.31 -4.97
N PHE A 139 1.13 13.21 -5.60
CA PHE A 139 -0.01 13.20 -6.51
C PHE A 139 -1.31 13.69 -5.85
N GLN A 140 -1.64 13.18 -4.66
CA GLN A 140 -2.85 13.56 -3.91
C GLN A 140 -2.85 15.06 -3.58
N VAL A 141 -1.75 15.58 -3.03
CA VAL A 141 -1.65 17.00 -2.70
C VAL A 141 -1.72 17.88 -3.95
N THR A 142 -1.03 17.53 -5.04
CA THR A 142 -1.02 18.35 -6.25
C THR A 142 -2.33 18.28 -7.04
N ASN A 143 -2.86 17.08 -7.30
CA ASN A 143 -3.98 16.89 -8.20
C ASN A 143 -5.35 16.84 -7.49
N VAL A 144 -5.42 16.28 -6.29
CA VAL A 144 -6.70 16.14 -5.57
C VAL A 144 -6.96 17.35 -4.68
N PHE A 145 -5.91 17.97 -4.14
CA PHE A 145 -6.04 19.20 -3.35
C PHE A 145 -5.77 20.46 -4.17
N LEU A 146 -4.51 20.78 -4.51
CA LEU A 146 -4.13 22.07 -5.11
C LEU A 146 -4.80 22.34 -6.46
N PHE A 147 -4.82 21.36 -7.37
CA PHE A 147 -5.43 21.52 -8.69
C PHE A 147 -6.94 21.77 -8.59
N VAL A 148 -7.66 21.09 -7.68
CA VAL A 148 -9.10 21.31 -7.52
C VAL A 148 -9.39 22.71 -6.95
N THR A 149 -8.57 23.17 -6.01
CA THR A 149 -8.64 24.53 -5.47
C THR A 149 -8.43 25.58 -6.56
N ILE A 150 -7.41 25.40 -7.41
CA ILE A 150 -7.11 26.32 -8.53
C ILE A 150 -8.14 26.19 -9.65
N SER A 151 -8.63 25.01 -9.98
CA SER A 151 -9.57 24.80 -11.09
C SER A 151 -10.92 25.49 -10.84
N ARG A 152 -11.34 25.57 -9.57
CA ARG A 152 -12.53 26.35 -9.18
C ARG A 152 -12.31 27.88 -9.21
N SER A 153 -11.07 28.33 -9.39
CA SER A 153 -10.63 29.72 -9.33
C SER A 153 -10.77 30.53 -10.64
N VAL A 154 -11.53 30.06 -11.64
CA VAL A 154 -11.59 30.61 -13.02
C VAL A 154 -10.35 30.22 -13.87
N SER A 155 -10.59 29.69 -15.07
CA SER A 155 -9.56 29.16 -15.97
C SER A 155 -8.49 30.17 -16.40
N SER A 156 -8.72 31.48 -16.25
CA SER A 156 -7.75 32.55 -16.57
C SER A 156 -6.56 32.56 -15.60
N VAL A 157 -6.75 32.13 -14.36
CA VAL A 157 -5.72 32.13 -13.30
C VAL A 157 -4.52 31.26 -13.64
N ILE A 158 -4.71 30.17 -14.39
CA ILE A 158 -3.62 29.26 -14.75
C ILE A 158 -2.62 29.98 -15.68
N ILE A 159 -3.11 30.83 -16.58
CA ILE A 159 -2.28 31.61 -17.50
C ILE A 159 -1.48 32.66 -16.71
N ASP A 160 -2.13 33.31 -15.73
CA ASP A 160 -1.51 34.32 -14.88
C ASP A 160 -0.39 33.74 -14.00
N ILE A 161 -0.55 32.52 -13.49
CA ILE A 161 0.47 31.82 -12.68
C ILE A 161 1.68 31.41 -13.52
N VAL A 162 1.47 30.92 -14.75
CA VAL A 162 2.57 30.55 -15.66
C VAL A 162 3.38 31.78 -16.04
N GLN A 163 2.72 32.92 -16.24
CA GLN A 163 3.38 34.18 -16.58
C GLN A 163 4.05 34.84 -15.38
N ASN A 164 3.48 34.70 -14.17
CA ASN A 164 4.01 35.26 -12.93
C ASN A 164 4.02 34.23 -11.78
N PRO A 165 5.05 33.36 -11.71
CA PRO A 165 5.20 32.39 -10.62
C PRO A 165 5.15 32.99 -9.20
N PRO A 166 5.68 34.20 -8.93
CA PRO A 166 5.60 34.80 -7.59
C PRO A 166 4.17 35.11 -7.12
N SER A 167 3.22 35.35 -8.04
CA SER A 167 1.81 35.61 -7.69
C SER A 167 0.99 34.35 -7.39
N ALA A 168 1.57 33.15 -7.53
CA ALA A 168 0.85 31.91 -7.25
C ALA A 168 0.31 31.87 -5.81
N ALA A 169 1.09 32.34 -4.84
CA ALA A 169 0.69 32.36 -3.43
C ALA A 169 -0.49 33.29 -3.15
N THR A 170 -0.53 34.48 -3.77
CA THR A 170 -1.61 35.44 -3.59
C THR A 170 -2.90 34.96 -4.26
N ILE A 171 -2.78 34.36 -5.46
CA ILE A 171 -3.94 33.81 -6.16
C ILE A 171 -4.50 32.58 -5.44
N LEU A 172 -3.65 31.70 -4.92
CA LEU A 172 -4.07 30.58 -4.09
C LEU A 172 -4.79 31.06 -2.83
N ALA A 173 -4.23 32.05 -2.12
CA ALA A 173 -4.83 32.59 -0.89
C ALA A 173 -6.22 33.19 -1.12
N ALA A 174 -6.46 33.84 -2.26
CA ALA A 174 -7.77 34.40 -2.60
C ALA A 174 -8.83 33.31 -2.85
N ASN A 175 -8.43 32.11 -3.31
CA ASN A 175 -9.34 31.09 -3.81
C ASN A 175 -9.46 29.84 -2.93
N ILE A 176 -8.55 29.65 -1.97
CA ILE A 176 -8.68 28.60 -0.96
C ILE A 176 -10.00 28.74 -0.18
N PRO A 177 -10.41 29.93 0.32
CA PRO A 177 -11.66 30.05 1.08
C PRO A 177 -12.90 29.67 0.28
N THR A 178 -12.95 30.00 -1.02
CA THR A 178 -14.12 29.69 -1.88
C THR A 178 -14.26 28.18 -2.14
N ALA A 179 -13.15 27.44 -2.14
CA ALA A 179 -13.14 25.99 -2.28
C ALA A 179 -13.49 25.23 -0.97
N SER A 180 -13.61 25.89 0.18
CA SER A 180 -13.90 25.24 1.47
C SER A 180 -15.19 24.40 1.47
N ASN A 181 -16.27 24.90 0.87
CA ASN A 181 -17.55 24.19 0.77
C ASN A 181 -17.41 22.88 -0.02
N PHE A 182 -16.53 22.82 -1.02
CA PHE A 182 -16.25 21.58 -1.74
C PHE A 182 -15.61 20.55 -0.83
N PHE A 183 -14.53 20.94 -0.13
CA PHE A 183 -13.79 20.02 0.71
C PHE A 183 -14.58 19.55 1.92
N PHE A 184 -15.49 20.38 2.43
CA PHE A 184 -16.49 19.99 3.41
C PHE A 184 -17.35 18.81 2.91
N SER A 185 -18.01 18.97 1.76
CA SER A 185 -18.82 17.90 1.16
C SER A 185 -18.00 16.69 0.74
N PHE A 186 -16.77 16.91 0.25
CA PHE A 186 -15.86 15.86 -0.17
C PHE A 186 -15.44 14.97 1.00
N ILE A 187 -14.99 15.54 2.13
CA ILE A 187 -14.62 14.77 3.31
C ILE A 187 -15.83 14.03 3.89
N ALA A 188 -17.00 14.68 3.95
CA ALA A 188 -18.22 14.03 4.40
C ALA A 188 -18.57 12.80 3.54
N LEU A 189 -18.54 12.97 2.20
CA LEU A 189 -18.82 11.91 1.25
C LEU A 189 -17.79 10.78 1.34
N GLN A 190 -16.50 11.11 1.38
CA GLN A 190 -15.43 10.12 1.49
C GLN A 190 -15.47 9.39 2.84
N GLY A 191 -15.79 10.11 3.92
CA GLY A 191 -16.03 9.55 5.25
C GLY A 191 -17.01 8.39 5.24
N LEU A 192 -18.20 8.61 4.68
CA LEU A 192 -19.21 7.56 4.54
C LEU A 192 -18.79 6.50 3.51
N THR A 193 -18.36 6.93 2.32
CA THR A 193 -18.12 6.03 1.19
C THR A 193 -16.98 5.05 1.47
N VAL A 194 -15.86 5.52 2.02
CA VAL A 194 -14.71 4.66 2.33
C VAL A 194 -15.04 3.72 3.49
N ALA A 195 -15.69 4.21 4.55
CA ALA A 195 -16.09 3.36 5.68
C ALA A 195 -17.05 2.24 5.23
N CYS A 196 -18.10 2.59 4.48
CA CYS A 196 -19.02 1.61 3.89
C CYS A 196 -18.29 0.66 2.92
N GLY A 197 -17.37 1.17 2.10
CA GLY A 197 -16.63 0.37 1.13
C GLY A 197 -15.72 -0.68 1.78
N VAL A 198 -15.04 -0.31 2.86
CA VAL A 198 -14.19 -1.22 3.66
C VAL A 198 -15.02 -2.33 4.30
N LEU A 199 -16.19 -1.99 4.86
CA LEU A 199 -17.07 -2.97 5.48
C LEU A 199 -17.74 -3.90 4.45
N LEU A 200 -18.18 -3.35 3.32
CA LEU A 200 -18.91 -4.10 2.29
C LEU A 200 -17.99 -4.96 1.42
N GLN A 201 -16.70 -4.60 1.30
CA GLN A 201 -15.69 -5.34 0.52
C GLN A 201 -16.14 -5.68 -0.91
N ILE A 202 -16.65 -4.70 -1.63
CA ILE A 202 -17.28 -4.92 -2.94
C ILE A 202 -16.36 -5.63 -3.94
N VAL A 203 -15.05 -5.30 -3.91
CA VAL A 203 -14.04 -5.90 -4.79
C VAL A 203 -13.84 -7.37 -4.46
N THR A 204 -13.73 -7.71 -3.16
CA THR A 204 -13.61 -9.11 -2.70
C THR A 204 -14.86 -9.89 -3.08
N LEU A 205 -16.06 -9.32 -2.88
CA LEU A 205 -17.33 -9.96 -3.20
C LEU A 205 -17.48 -10.27 -4.70
N ILE A 206 -17.19 -9.29 -5.55
CA ILE A 206 -17.24 -9.45 -7.01
C ILE A 206 -16.19 -10.47 -7.46
N SER A 207 -14.97 -10.40 -6.93
CA SER A 207 -13.90 -11.36 -7.24
C SER A 207 -14.31 -12.80 -6.86
N PHE A 208 -14.97 -12.96 -5.72
CA PHE A 208 -15.39 -14.25 -5.21
C PHE A 208 -16.51 -14.89 -6.01
N TYR A 209 -17.60 -14.16 -6.25
CA TYR A 209 -18.79 -14.73 -6.90
C TYR A 209 -18.75 -14.66 -8.43
N LEU A 210 -18.24 -13.56 -8.99
CA LEU A 210 -18.28 -13.32 -10.44
C LEU A 210 -17.03 -13.86 -11.14
N LEU A 211 -15.84 -13.43 -10.70
CA LEU A 211 -14.59 -13.84 -11.35
C LEU A 211 -14.29 -15.32 -11.14
N GLY A 212 -14.73 -15.91 -10.03
CA GLY A 212 -14.57 -17.35 -9.81
C GLY A 212 -15.26 -18.23 -10.83
N LYS A 213 -16.46 -17.83 -11.26
CA LYS A 213 -17.20 -18.59 -12.27
C LYS A 213 -16.54 -18.53 -13.65
N LEU A 214 -15.77 -17.47 -13.93
CA LEU A 214 -15.19 -17.20 -15.25
C LEU A 214 -13.73 -17.65 -15.40
N PHE A 215 -12.93 -17.62 -14.32
CA PHE A 215 -11.47 -17.78 -14.40
C PHE A 215 -10.90 -18.98 -13.63
N ASP A 216 -11.71 -19.70 -12.84
CA ASP A 216 -11.25 -20.86 -12.06
C ASP A 216 -11.18 -22.13 -12.90
N ASN A 217 -10.08 -22.27 -13.65
CA ASN A 217 -9.86 -23.44 -14.50
C ASN A 217 -9.08 -24.57 -13.78
N THR A 218 -8.56 -24.33 -12.58
CA THR A 218 -7.71 -25.29 -11.85
C THR A 218 -8.08 -25.35 -10.37
N PRO A 219 -7.94 -26.49 -9.68
CA PRO A 219 -8.23 -26.60 -8.25
C PRO A 219 -7.36 -25.64 -7.44
N ARG A 220 -6.10 -25.43 -7.83
CA ARG A 220 -5.18 -24.51 -7.14
C ARG A 220 -5.65 -23.05 -7.21
N LYS A 221 -6.15 -22.59 -8.36
CA LYS A 221 -6.73 -21.23 -8.50
C LYS A 221 -7.98 -21.05 -7.65
N GLN A 222 -8.88 -22.02 -7.69
CA GLN A 222 -10.11 -22.00 -6.90
C GLN A 222 -9.77 -22.02 -5.40
N SER A 223 -8.90 -22.92 -4.96
CA SER A 223 -8.41 -22.99 -3.57
C SER A 223 -7.76 -21.68 -3.12
N ARG A 224 -6.86 -21.11 -3.91
CA ARG A 224 -6.22 -19.83 -3.58
C ARG A 224 -7.25 -18.74 -3.29
N ARG A 225 -8.38 -18.70 -4.01
CA ARG A 225 -9.43 -17.74 -3.69
C ARG A 225 -10.13 -18.02 -2.35
N TYR A 226 -10.36 -19.28 -1.99
CA TYR A 226 -11.03 -19.64 -0.73
C TYR A 226 -10.13 -19.47 0.50
N PHE A 227 -8.82 -19.68 0.37
CA PHE A 227 -7.88 -19.70 1.49
C PHE A 227 -6.97 -18.48 1.59
N THR A 228 -6.95 -17.59 0.59
CA THR A 228 -6.17 -16.34 0.65
C THR A 228 -7.07 -15.17 1.04
N LEU A 229 -6.74 -14.54 2.16
CA LEU A 229 -7.38 -13.31 2.64
C LEU A 229 -6.85 -12.10 1.87
N SER A 230 -7.60 -11.00 1.88
CA SER A 230 -7.19 -9.76 1.21
C SER A 230 -6.13 -9.03 2.02
N SER A 231 -5.00 -8.66 1.41
CA SER A 231 -3.97 -7.86 2.08
C SER A 231 -4.22 -6.35 1.95
N LEU A 232 -3.73 -5.57 2.92
CA LEU A 232 -3.74 -4.11 2.86
C LEU A 232 -2.45 -3.58 2.24
N ASP A 233 -2.61 -2.68 1.26
CA ASP A 233 -1.50 -2.00 0.60
C ASP A 233 -1.21 -0.66 1.29
N TRP A 234 -0.33 -0.67 2.29
CA TRP A 234 0.02 0.54 3.05
C TRP A 234 0.53 1.69 2.16
N GLY A 235 1.25 1.36 1.09
CA GLY A 235 1.76 2.35 0.13
C GLY A 235 0.67 3.17 -0.56
N THR A 236 -0.56 2.67 -0.68
CA THR A 236 -1.67 3.35 -1.37
C THR A 236 -2.69 3.95 -0.40
N ILE A 237 -2.86 3.33 0.77
CA ILE A 237 -3.80 3.73 1.81
C ILE A 237 -3.32 5.00 2.54
N PHE A 238 -2.08 5.02 3.03
CA PHE A 238 -1.55 6.16 3.80
C PHE A 238 -1.63 7.52 3.06
N PRO A 239 -1.30 7.62 1.77
CA PRO A 239 -1.40 8.87 1.01
C PRO A 239 -2.79 9.50 0.96
N ILE A 240 -3.84 8.67 0.95
CA ILE A 240 -5.24 9.14 0.91
C ILE A 240 -5.60 9.80 2.24
N PHE A 241 -5.30 9.14 3.36
CA PHE A 241 -5.60 9.67 4.70
C PHE A 241 -4.71 10.85 5.07
N THR A 242 -3.43 10.81 4.73
CA THR A 242 -2.53 11.96 4.92
C THR A 242 -3.01 13.16 4.11
N ASN A 243 -3.55 12.97 2.91
CA ASN A 243 -4.18 14.07 2.16
C ASN A 243 -5.44 14.61 2.86
N PHE A 244 -6.29 13.75 3.44
CA PHE A 244 -7.40 14.23 4.27
C PHE A 244 -6.92 15.05 5.47
N ILE A 245 -5.84 14.62 6.15
CA ILE A 245 -5.22 15.39 7.23
C ILE A 245 -4.71 16.74 6.70
N VAL A 246 -4.02 16.76 5.55
CA VAL A 246 -3.54 18.00 4.91
C VAL A 246 -4.70 18.97 4.64
N ILE A 247 -5.79 18.50 4.03
CA ILE A 247 -6.98 19.30 3.73
C ILE A 247 -7.59 19.83 5.03
N THR A 248 -7.79 18.97 6.03
CA THR A 248 -8.33 19.36 7.34
C THR A 248 -7.46 20.40 8.03
N LEU A 249 -6.13 20.25 8.00
CA LEU A 249 -5.21 21.22 8.60
C LEU A 249 -5.30 22.58 7.91
N VAL A 250 -5.24 22.61 6.57
CA VAL A 250 -5.33 23.87 5.80
C VAL A 250 -6.64 24.62 6.08
N TYR A 251 -7.76 23.91 6.15
CA TYR A 251 -9.07 24.52 6.38
C TYR A 251 -9.46 24.65 7.85
N SER A 252 -8.68 24.14 8.80
CA SER A 252 -9.01 24.17 10.23
C SER A 252 -9.25 25.58 10.77
N ILE A 253 -8.49 26.56 10.27
CA ILE A 253 -8.59 27.97 10.67
C ILE A 253 -9.55 28.74 9.73
N ILE A 254 -9.51 28.47 8.43
CA ILE A 254 -10.31 29.19 7.42
C ILE A 254 -11.80 28.83 7.52
N ALA A 255 -12.11 27.55 7.75
CA ALA A 255 -13.46 27.01 7.85
C ALA A 255 -13.55 25.97 8.99
N PRO A 256 -13.62 26.41 10.27
CA PRO A 256 -13.47 25.54 11.44
C PRO A 256 -14.45 24.36 11.52
N LEU A 257 -15.62 24.47 10.88
CA LEU A 257 -16.62 23.40 10.83
C LEU A 257 -16.08 22.12 10.17
N ILE A 258 -15.05 22.21 9.34
CA ILE A 258 -14.38 21.04 8.75
C ILE A 258 -13.79 20.11 9.81
N LEU A 259 -13.39 20.62 10.98
CA LEU A 259 -12.86 19.81 12.09
C LEU A 259 -13.91 18.82 12.62
N ILE A 260 -15.17 19.23 12.71
CA ILE A 260 -16.26 18.36 13.20
C ILE A 260 -16.51 17.23 12.21
N ILE A 261 -16.65 17.56 10.92
CA ILE A 261 -16.91 16.58 9.87
C ILE A 261 -15.73 15.63 9.69
N SER A 262 -14.51 16.14 9.67
CA SER A 262 -13.32 15.30 9.57
C SER A 262 -13.14 14.42 10.81
N GLY A 263 -13.42 14.92 12.01
CA GLY A 263 -13.42 14.12 13.23
C GLY A 263 -14.40 12.95 13.15
N LEU A 264 -15.63 13.18 12.67
CA LEU A 264 -16.60 12.12 12.43
C LEU A 264 -16.12 11.12 11.34
N ALA A 265 -15.55 11.63 10.24
CA ALA A 265 -15.02 10.78 9.17
C ALA A 265 -13.87 9.88 9.65
N PHE A 266 -12.90 10.43 10.39
CA PHE A 266 -11.81 9.66 10.99
C PHE A 266 -12.31 8.67 12.06
N GLY A 267 -13.35 9.00 12.82
CA GLY A 267 -14.02 8.06 13.72
C GLY A 267 -14.64 6.87 12.98
N LEU A 268 -15.31 7.11 11.85
CA LEU A 268 -15.83 6.04 11.00
C LEU A 268 -14.71 5.20 10.37
N PHE A 269 -13.63 5.83 9.91
CA PHE A 269 -12.45 5.11 9.41
C PHE A 269 -11.85 4.21 10.48
N TYR A 270 -11.70 4.72 11.71
CA TYR A 270 -11.18 3.94 12.82
C TYR A 270 -12.00 2.67 13.07
N ILE A 271 -13.33 2.78 13.14
CA ILE A 271 -14.20 1.62 13.37
C ILE A 271 -14.12 0.63 12.19
N ALA A 272 -14.22 1.13 10.96
CA ALA A 272 -14.23 0.28 9.76
C ALA A 272 -12.91 -0.47 9.56
N TYR A 273 -11.77 0.23 9.66
CA TYR A 273 -10.45 -0.40 9.51
C TYR A 273 -10.09 -1.28 10.70
N SER A 274 -10.48 -0.93 11.94
CA SER A 274 -10.26 -1.84 13.07
C SER A 274 -10.96 -3.17 12.84
N TYR A 275 -12.22 -3.15 12.42
CA TYR A 275 -12.94 -4.38 12.07
C TYR A 275 -12.25 -5.15 10.93
N ALA A 276 -11.88 -4.46 9.84
CA ALA A 276 -11.24 -5.09 8.70
C ALA A 276 -9.88 -5.74 9.06
N MET A 277 -9.05 -5.04 9.85
CA MET A 277 -7.74 -5.57 10.26
C MET A 277 -7.85 -6.80 11.16
N PHE A 278 -8.89 -6.92 12.01
CA PHE A 278 -9.05 -8.08 12.88
C PHE A 278 -9.71 -9.29 12.21
N TYR A 279 -10.65 -9.07 11.28
CA TYR A 279 -11.53 -10.13 10.79
C TYR A 279 -11.39 -10.46 9.30
N VAL A 280 -10.79 -9.57 8.51
CA VAL A 280 -10.86 -9.64 7.05
C VAL A 280 -9.47 -9.74 6.42
N ASN A 281 -8.54 -8.95 6.93
CA ASN A 281 -7.28 -8.72 6.27
C ASN A 281 -6.17 -9.62 6.79
N ASP A 282 -5.26 -9.96 5.90
CA ASP A 282 -4.02 -10.66 6.22
C ASP A 282 -2.82 -9.75 5.97
N PHE A 283 -1.74 -10.01 6.70
CA PHE A 283 -0.52 -9.20 6.73
C PHE A 283 0.68 -10.07 6.35
N PRO A 284 0.77 -10.49 5.07
CA PRO A 284 1.86 -11.36 4.62
C PRO A 284 3.22 -10.65 4.66
N ASN A 285 3.22 -9.33 4.52
CA ASN A 285 4.41 -8.49 4.54
C ASN A 285 4.37 -7.59 5.77
N ASP A 286 5.44 -7.60 6.54
CA ASP A 286 5.65 -6.68 7.65
C ASP A 286 6.65 -5.61 7.25
N SER A 287 6.27 -4.35 7.41
CA SER A 287 7.07 -3.18 7.02
C SER A 287 7.73 -2.48 8.21
N GLY A 288 7.65 -3.06 9.41
CA GLY A 288 8.20 -2.49 10.65
C GLY A 288 7.51 -1.18 11.07
N GLY A 289 6.32 -0.90 10.57
CA GLY A 289 5.57 0.33 10.85
C GLY A 289 6.16 1.60 10.20
N LEU A 290 7.13 1.49 9.29
CA LEU A 290 7.85 2.63 8.72
C LEU A 290 6.99 3.57 7.86
N ALA A 291 5.79 3.13 7.47
CA ALA A 291 4.83 3.97 6.78
C ALA A 291 4.28 5.09 7.68
N PHE A 292 4.21 4.86 9.00
CA PHE A 292 3.63 5.81 9.96
C PHE A 292 4.52 7.05 10.22
N PRO A 293 5.83 6.93 10.56
CA PRO A 293 6.70 8.09 10.69
C PRO A 293 6.73 8.95 9.42
N ARG A 294 6.70 8.29 8.26
CA ARG A 294 6.61 8.98 6.97
C ARG A 294 5.30 9.76 6.82
N ALA A 295 4.18 9.18 7.24
CA ALA A 295 2.89 9.86 7.21
C ALA A 295 2.87 11.10 8.11
N ILE A 296 3.52 11.05 9.28
CA ILE A 296 3.67 12.23 10.15
C ILE A 296 4.44 13.34 9.42
N TYR A 297 5.59 13.02 8.81
CA TYR A 297 6.33 14.00 8.02
C TYR A 297 5.55 14.52 6.82
N GLN A 298 4.69 13.71 6.21
CA GLN A 298 3.78 14.14 5.15
C GLN A 298 2.73 15.13 5.67
N SER A 299 2.19 14.94 6.88
CA SER A 299 1.23 15.86 7.52
C SER A 299 1.81 17.26 7.76
N PHE A 300 3.13 17.40 7.98
CA PHE A 300 3.80 18.71 8.03
C PHE A 300 3.65 19.50 6.73
N THR A 301 3.47 18.84 5.58
CA THR A 301 3.13 19.53 4.32
C THR A 301 1.84 20.32 4.45
N GLY A 302 0.85 19.79 5.19
CA GLY A 302 -0.40 20.50 5.46
C GLY A 302 -0.21 21.70 6.38
N VAL A 303 0.66 21.57 7.37
CA VAL A 303 1.05 22.69 8.25
C VAL A 303 1.75 23.79 7.44
N TYR A 304 2.74 23.45 6.61
CA TYR A 304 3.42 24.42 5.74
C TYR A 304 2.45 25.10 4.77
N LEU A 305 1.56 24.33 4.13
CA LEU A 305 0.55 24.90 3.24
C LEU A 305 -0.40 25.83 4.00
N MET A 306 -0.86 25.45 5.19
CA MET A 306 -1.71 26.29 6.03
C MET A 306 -1.01 27.60 6.39
N GLU A 307 0.24 27.54 6.84
CA GLU A 307 1.02 28.72 7.27
C GLU A 307 1.31 29.67 6.11
N ILE A 308 1.77 29.15 4.96
CA ILE A 308 2.04 29.94 3.76
C ILE A 308 0.77 30.65 3.28
N MET A 309 -0.37 29.95 3.31
CA MET A 309 -1.63 30.51 2.82
C MET A 309 -2.23 31.53 3.78
N LEU A 310 -2.12 31.32 5.10
CA LEU A 310 -2.48 32.32 6.10
C LEU A 310 -1.59 33.55 6.02
N ALA A 311 -0.27 33.37 5.85
CA ALA A 311 0.65 34.49 5.65
C ALA A 311 0.24 35.31 4.41
N ALA A 312 0.00 34.65 3.28
CA ALA A 312 -0.45 35.30 2.06
C ALA A 312 -1.80 36.02 2.24
N LEU A 313 -2.75 35.43 2.97
CA LEU A 313 -4.04 36.05 3.26
C LEU A 313 -3.88 37.32 4.11
N PHE A 314 -3.06 37.29 5.17
CA PHE A 314 -2.80 38.47 6.00
C PHE A 314 -2.09 39.60 5.25
N PHE A 315 -1.18 39.30 4.32
CA PHE A 315 -0.57 40.33 3.48
C PHE A 315 -1.53 40.91 2.42
N LEU A 316 -2.53 40.13 2.00
CA LEU A 316 -3.48 40.54 0.97
C LEU A 316 -4.64 41.37 1.53
N VAL A 317 -5.06 41.12 2.78
CA VAL A 317 -6.20 41.83 3.41
C VAL A 317 -5.94 43.34 3.52
N GLN A 318 -6.81 44.11 2.87
CA GLN A 318 -6.85 45.56 2.92
C GLN A 318 -7.99 46.03 3.84
N ASN A 319 -7.80 47.15 4.54
CA ASN A 319 -8.86 47.84 5.28
C ASN A 319 -9.78 48.66 4.36
N GLU A 320 -10.83 49.24 4.94
CA GLU A 320 -11.78 50.14 4.26
C GLU A 320 -11.12 51.36 3.58
N TYR A 321 -9.88 51.71 3.98
CA TYR A 321 -9.09 52.79 3.41
C TYR A 321 -8.08 52.33 2.35
N GLY A 322 -8.14 51.07 1.89
CA GLY A 322 -7.25 50.50 0.87
C GLY A 322 -5.81 50.25 1.34
N SER A 323 -5.53 50.40 2.63
CA SER A 323 -4.22 50.11 3.23
C SER A 323 -4.16 48.69 3.78
N GLN A 324 -3.00 48.04 3.65
CA GLN A 324 -2.78 46.70 4.19
C GLN A 324 -2.82 46.74 5.73
N ALA A 325 -3.82 46.08 6.32
CA ALA A 325 -4.10 46.19 7.75
C ALA A 325 -3.46 45.08 8.60
N ALA A 326 -3.11 43.96 7.97
CA ALA A 326 -2.67 42.74 8.68
C ALA A 326 -1.19 42.38 8.42
N ILE A 327 -0.35 43.36 8.08
CA ILE A 327 1.09 43.16 7.88
C ILE A 327 1.77 42.55 9.12
N PRO A 328 1.52 43.01 10.37
CA PRO A 328 2.16 42.42 11.55
C PRO A 328 1.83 40.92 11.74
N GLN A 329 0.58 40.53 11.46
CA GLN A 329 0.12 39.14 11.52
C GLN A 329 0.79 38.30 10.43
N GLY A 330 0.93 38.85 9.22
CA GLY A 330 1.68 38.19 8.13
C GLY A 330 3.15 37.94 8.49
N VAL A 331 3.83 38.93 9.10
CA VAL A 331 5.21 38.78 9.57
C VAL A 331 5.32 37.72 10.67
N LEU A 332 4.39 37.69 11.62
CA LEU A 332 4.34 36.67 12.66
C LEU A 332 4.18 35.26 12.07
N MET A 333 3.35 35.10 11.03
CA MET A 333 3.21 33.83 10.32
C MET A 333 4.52 33.42 9.63
N CYS A 334 5.28 34.35 9.05
CA CYS A 334 6.61 34.05 8.49
C CYS A 334 7.59 33.56 9.56
N ILE A 335 7.58 34.15 10.76
CA ILE A 335 8.38 33.67 11.90
C ILE A 335 7.95 32.25 12.29
N LEU A 336 6.64 32.00 12.30
CA LEU A 336 6.09 30.69 12.64
C LEU A 336 6.53 29.60 11.64
N ILE A 337 6.59 29.92 10.34
CA ILE A 337 7.16 29.02 9.30
C ILE A 337 8.62 28.66 9.61
N VAL A 338 9.43 29.63 10.05
CA VAL A 338 10.83 29.35 10.42
C VAL A 338 10.88 28.42 11.64
N ILE A 339 10.02 28.65 12.64
CA ILE A 339 9.93 27.79 13.82
C ILE A 339 9.49 26.36 13.42
N THR A 340 8.52 26.21 12.53
CA THR A 340 8.06 24.88 12.08
C THR A 340 9.12 24.14 11.29
N ILE A 341 9.92 24.83 10.47
CA ILE A 341 11.11 24.25 9.82
C ILE A 341 12.11 23.76 10.86
N ILE A 342 12.40 24.54 11.90
CA ILE A 342 13.32 24.14 12.98
C ILE A 342 12.79 22.90 13.72
N ILE A 343 11.50 22.87 14.05
CA ILE A 343 10.85 21.71 14.70
C ILE A 343 10.94 20.48 13.79
N TYR A 344 10.63 20.62 12.51
CA TYR A 344 10.71 19.53 11.54
C TYR A 344 12.13 18.98 11.41
N MET A 345 13.14 19.85 11.31
CA MET A 345 14.55 19.46 11.26
C MET A 345 14.99 18.75 12.54
N THR A 346 14.58 19.26 13.70
CA THR A 346 14.88 18.66 15.01
C THR A 346 14.24 17.29 15.14
N MET A 347 12.96 17.17 14.81
CA MET A 347 12.23 15.90 14.81
C MET A 347 12.92 14.89 13.90
N ARG A 348 13.31 15.31 12.69
CA ARG A 348 14.02 14.45 11.75
C ARG A 348 15.37 13.97 12.27
N SER A 349 16.16 14.88 12.85
CA SER A 349 17.47 14.53 13.42
C SER A 349 17.34 13.57 14.61
N SER A 350 16.31 13.71 15.44
CA SER A 350 16.11 12.89 16.64
C SER A 350 15.48 11.53 16.34
N PHE A 351 14.47 11.48 15.47
CA PHE A 351 13.66 10.27 15.25
C PHE A 351 14.08 9.45 14.03
N ASP A 352 14.64 10.04 12.96
CA ASP A 352 15.06 9.23 11.79
C ASP A 352 16.01 8.09 12.20
N PRO A 353 17.06 8.31 13.03
CA PRO A 353 17.95 7.22 13.44
C PRO A 353 17.22 6.07 14.15
N LEU A 354 16.24 6.40 15.01
CA LEU A 354 15.45 5.43 15.76
C LEU A 354 14.46 4.65 14.89
N THR A 355 14.03 5.22 13.77
CA THR A 355 13.13 4.54 12.83
C THR A 355 13.86 3.57 11.91
N TYR A 356 15.10 3.87 11.50
CA TYR A 356 15.82 3.04 10.53
C TYR A 356 16.77 2.02 11.17
N TYR A 357 17.15 2.21 12.43
CA TYR A 357 18.13 1.38 13.09
C TYR A 357 17.69 0.98 14.50
N LEU A 358 17.98 -0.27 14.86
CA LEU A 358 17.77 -0.77 16.21
C LEU A 358 18.82 -0.21 17.17
N PRO A 359 18.42 0.40 18.31
CA PRO A 359 19.34 0.82 19.36
C PRO A 359 20.03 -0.38 20.04
N VAL A 360 21.31 -0.22 20.39
CA VAL A 360 22.15 -1.31 20.97
C VAL A 360 21.68 -1.72 22.36
N ASP A 361 21.22 -0.76 23.15
CA ASP A 361 20.66 -1.00 24.48
C ASP A 361 19.41 -1.88 24.40
N VAL A 362 18.51 -1.61 23.46
CA VAL A 362 17.30 -2.42 23.23
C VAL A 362 17.67 -3.85 22.80
N GLU A 363 18.69 -4.01 21.96
CA GLU A 363 19.23 -5.32 21.58
C GLU A 363 19.77 -6.06 22.82
N GLU A 364 20.57 -5.39 23.66
CA GLU A 364 21.11 -5.95 24.90
C GLU A 364 20.00 -6.36 25.88
N TYR A 365 18.99 -5.53 26.11
CA TYR A 365 17.82 -5.90 26.92
C TYR A 365 17.06 -7.09 26.34
N ALA A 366 16.93 -7.18 25.02
CA ALA A 366 16.29 -8.32 24.35
C ALA A 366 17.11 -9.62 24.46
N HIS A 367 18.41 -9.53 24.77
CA HIS A 367 19.27 -10.68 25.08
C HIS A 367 19.26 -11.02 26.58
N LEU A 368 19.09 -10.02 27.46
CA LEU A 368 19.03 -10.18 28.92
C LEU A 368 17.66 -10.68 29.42
N GLU A 369 16.55 -10.34 28.75
CA GLU A 369 15.23 -10.92 29.00
C GLU A 369 15.17 -12.39 28.52
N ASN A 370 15.82 -13.28 29.28
CA ASN A 370 15.74 -14.74 29.22
C ASN A 370 15.70 -15.37 27.80
N PRO A 371 16.79 -15.99 27.30
CA PRO A 371 16.74 -16.83 26.09
C PRO A 371 15.69 -17.96 26.18
N LEU A 372 15.25 -18.33 27.39
CA LEU A 372 14.17 -19.28 27.64
C LEU A 372 12.74 -18.73 27.45
N LYS A 373 12.53 -17.40 27.42
CA LYS A 373 11.23 -16.77 27.09
C LYS A 373 11.03 -16.58 25.58
N ARG A 374 12.12 -16.62 24.81
CA ARG A 374 12.10 -16.91 23.37
C ARG A 374 11.69 -18.35 23.06
N ARG A 375 11.47 -19.22 24.08
CA ARG A 375 10.66 -20.41 23.87
C ARG A 375 9.31 -19.93 23.37
N PHE A 376 9.12 -20.12 22.08
CA PHE A 376 7.88 -20.10 21.35
C PHE A 376 6.71 -20.46 22.27
N PRO A 377 5.50 -19.91 22.10
CA PRO A 377 4.32 -20.54 22.65
C PRO A 377 4.18 -21.89 21.94
N VAL A 378 4.96 -22.87 22.39
CA VAL A 378 4.69 -24.30 22.28
C VAL A 378 3.25 -24.37 22.70
N THR A 379 2.38 -24.64 21.72
CA THR A 379 0.94 -24.49 21.85
C THR A 379 0.54 -25.03 23.22
N ARG A 380 -0.31 -24.34 24.01
CA ARG A 380 -0.76 -24.85 25.32
C ARG A 380 -1.18 -26.33 25.29
N LYS A 381 -1.57 -26.85 24.11
CA LYS A 381 -1.79 -28.27 23.81
C LYS A 381 -0.57 -29.17 24.00
N VAL A 382 0.63 -28.78 23.56
CA VAL A 382 1.88 -29.55 23.70
C VAL A 382 2.39 -29.52 25.14
N ILE A 383 2.31 -28.37 25.83
CA ILE A 383 2.67 -28.27 27.25
C ILE A 383 1.70 -29.07 28.13
N ARG A 384 0.38 -29.03 27.85
CA ARG A 384 -0.59 -29.92 28.52
C ARG A 384 -0.32 -31.40 28.23
N LYS A 385 0.26 -31.72 27.07
CA LYS A 385 0.68 -33.08 26.69
C LYS A 385 1.96 -33.55 27.41
N LEU A 386 2.74 -32.62 27.96
CA LEU A 386 4.01 -32.90 28.64
C LEU A 386 3.88 -32.85 30.17
N HIS A 387 2.83 -32.21 30.71
CA HIS A 387 2.66 -32.05 32.16
C HIS A 387 2.35 -33.36 32.92
N TYR A 388 2.09 -34.46 32.21
CA TYR A 388 1.83 -35.78 32.80
C TYR A 388 3.00 -36.78 32.65
N LEU A 389 4.12 -36.35 32.08
CA LEU A 389 5.36 -37.14 32.00
C LEU A 389 6.42 -36.45 32.86
N ARG A 390 6.22 -36.47 34.18
CA ARG A 390 7.21 -35.95 35.14
C ARG A 390 7.85 -37.12 35.86
N THR A 391 8.76 -37.78 35.17
CA THR A 391 9.74 -38.71 35.75
C THR A 391 11.14 -38.25 35.34
N THR A 392 12.13 -38.55 36.17
CA THR A 392 13.47 -37.93 36.16
C THR A 392 14.34 -38.21 34.93
N ASP A 393 13.87 -39.01 33.96
CA ASP A 393 14.56 -39.30 32.70
C ASP A 393 14.30 -38.26 31.58
N ASP A 394 13.39 -37.29 31.81
CA ASP A 394 12.91 -36.38 30.76
C ASP A 394 13.80 -35.16 30.50
N ILE A 395 14.84 -34.91 31.31
CA ILE A 395 15.72 -33.73 31.13
C ILE A 395 16.60 -33.85 29.89
N SER A 396 17.13 -35.05 29.60
CA SER A 396 17.93 -35.31 28.39
C SER A 396 17.07 -35.34 27.13
N MET A 397 15.81 -35.77 27.24
CA MET A 397 14.86 -35.73 26.12
C MET A 397 14.44 -34.28 25.80
N ILE A 398 14.23 -33.45 26.83
CA ILE A 398 13.97 -32.02 26.67
C ILE A 398 15.19 -31.29 26.13
N SER A 399 16.43 -31.64 26.53
CA SER A 399 17.64 -31.04 25.95
C SER A 399 17.80 -31.42 24.49
N ASN A 400 17.66 -32.71 24.14
CA ASN A 400 17.76 -33.18 22.75
C ASN A 400 16.68 -32.59 21.83
N ILE A 401 15.47 -32.35 22.35
CA ILE A 401 14.42 -31.65 21.60
C ILE A 401 14.80 -30.17 21.41
N ASN A 402 15.37 -29.51 22.43
CA ASN A 402 15.83 -28.14 22.27
C ASN A 402 17.00 -28.05 21.28
N ASP A 403 17.94 -29.00 21.31
CA ASP A 403 19.10 -29.03 20.43
C ASP A 403 18.67 -29.30 18.98
N ALA A 404 17.77 -30.26 18.74
CA ALA A 404 17.22 -30.53 17.40
C ALA A 404 16.38 -29.35 16.86
N VAL A 405 15.69 -28.63 17.75
CA VAL A 405 14.96 -27.41 17.40
C VAL A 405 15.93 -26.28 17.06
N MET A 406 17.03 -26.12 17.81
CA MET A 406 18.06 -25.12 17.53
C MET A 406 18.78 -25.43 16.21
N ASP A 407 19.18 -26.68 15.96
CA ASP A 407 19.80 -27.10 14.70
C ASP A 407 18.87 -26.86 13.50
N PHE A 408 17.56 -27.07 13.68
CA PHE A 408 16.56 -26.76 12.66
C PHE A 408 16.47 -25.24 12.41
N TYR A 409 16.52 -24.42 13.46
CA TYR A 409 16.50 -22.96 13.34
C TYR A 409 17.78 -22.42 12.70
N ASP A 410 18.95 -22.91 13.07
CA ASP A 410 20.23 -22.48 12.51
C ASP A 410 20.32 -22.83 11.02
N ASN A 411 19.93 -24.06 10.64
CA ASN A 411 19.82 -24.44 9.23
C ASN A 411 18.77 -23.60 8.48
N THR A 412 17.65 -23.27 9.12
CA THR A 412 16.61 -22.45 8.47
C THR A 412 17.08 -21.00 8.31
N MET A 413 17.85 -20.47 9.26
CA MET A 413 18.40 -19.12 9.21
C MET A 413 19.47 -18.98 8.14
N GLU A 414 20.34 -19.99 7.99
CA GLU A 414 21.34 -20.04 6.91
C GLU A 414 20.69 -20.09 5.52
N ASN A 415 19.59 -20.84 5.39
CA ASN A 415 18.87 -20.99 4.12
C ASN A 415 17.79 -19.93 3.87
N ALA A 416 17.43 -19.12 4.87
CA ALA A 416 16.32 -18.17 4.80
C ALA A 416 16.49 -17.17 3.64
N TYR A 417 17.71 -16.72 3.41
CA TYR A 417 18.08 -15.74 2.37
C TYR A 417 18.58 -16.40 1.08
N MET A 418 18.32 -17.69 0.88
CA MET A 418 18.50 -18.31 -0.43
C MET A 418 17.31 -18.00 -1.35
N ASN A 419 17.56 -18.04 -2.66
CA ASN A 419 16.51 -17.82 -3.64
C ASN A 419 15.39 -18.87 -3.44
N PRO A 420 14.11 -18.48 -3.43
CA PRO A 420 12.97 -19.38 -3.29
C PRO A 420 13.03 -20.60 -4.22
N ILE A 421 13.62 -20.47 -5.41
CA ILE A 421 13.80 -21.57 -6.36
C ILE A 421 14.67 -22.71 -5.81
N LEU A 422 15.63 -22.39 -4.95
CA LEU A 422 16.55 -23.36 -4.34
C LEU A 422 16.07 -23.86 -2.98
N ARG A 423 15.28 -23.04 -2.27
CA ARG A 423 14.86 -23.25 -0.89
C ARG A 423 13.49 -23.91 -0.80
N ASP A 424 12.50 -23.38 -1.54
CA ASP A 424 11.11 -23.77 -1.36
C ASP A 424 10.87 -25.22 -1.81
N PRO A 425 10.01 -25.97 -1.12
CA PRO A 425 9.73 -27.36 -1.46
C PRO A 425 9.10 -27.46 -2.84
N LYS A 426 9.46 -28.51 -3.57
CA LYS A 426 8.94 -28.77 -4.91
C LYS A 426 7.40 -28.77 -4.87
N PRO A 427 6.72 -27.95 -5.70
CA PRO A 427 5.27 -27.87 -5.69
C PRO A 427 4.65 -29.21 -6.12
N ILE A 428 3.55 -29.58 -5.49
CA ILE A 428 2.84 -30.83 -5.80
C ILE A 428 1.83 -30.57 -6.92
N ILE A 429 1.90 -31.34 -8.01
CA ILE A 429 0.89 -31.25 -9.07
C ILE A 429 -0.44 -31.75 -8.51
N TRP A 430 -1.44 -30.88 -8.50
CA TRP A 430 -2.73 -31.13 -7.88
C TRP A 430 -3.81 -31.35 -8.95
N ILE A 431 -4.23 -32.60 -9.10
CA ILE A 431 -5.22 -33.01 -10.10
C ILE A 431 -6.52 -33.39 -9.40
N PRO A 432 -7.69 -32.90 -9.84
CA PRO A 432 -8.96 -33.32 -9.25
C PRO A 432 -9.25 -34.80 -9.53
N GLN A 433 -9.74 -35.52 -8.51
CA GLN A 433 -10.17 -36.91 -8.64
C GLN A 433 -11.37 -37.04 -9.58
N ASP A 434 -11.30 -37.98 -10.51
CA ASP A 434 -12.37 -38.38 -11.43
C ASP A 434 -13.11 -39.63 -10.94
N SER A 435 -14.30 -39.88 -11.48
CA SER A 435 -15.12 -41.05 -11.14
C SER A 435 -14.56 -42.37 -11.69
N LEU A 436 -13.72 -42.31 -12.73
CA LEU A 436 -13.14 -43.47 -13.41
C LEU A 436 -11.78 -43.90 -12.82
N GLY A 437 -11.25 -43.14 -11.86
CA GLY A 437 -9.96 -43.41 -11.22
C GLY A 437 -8.73 -43.13 -12.10
N ILE A 438 -8.90 -42.47 -13.25
CA ILE A 438 -7.83 -42.18 -14.21
C ILE A 438 -6.79 -41.26 -13.58
N ALA A 439 -7.21 -40.20 -12.87
CA ALA A 439 -6.31 -39.25 -12.20
C ALA A 439 -5.47 -39.93 -11.11
N MET A 440 -6.06 -40.91 -10.39
CA MET A 440 -5.35 -41.68 -9.38
C MET A 440 -4.31 -42.62 -10.00
N ASN A 441 -4.67 -43.29 -11.10
CA ASN A 441 -3.74 -44.13 -11.85
C ASN A 441 -2.60 -43.30 -12.45
N GLU A 442 -2.88 -42.11 -13.00
CA GLU A 442 -1.86 -41.21 -13.55
C GLU A 442 -0.91 -40.69 -12.46
N CYS A 443 -1.42 -40.38 -11.27
CA CYS A 443 -0.57 -40.03 -10.13
C CYS A 443 0.36 -41.18 -9.74
N GLN A 444 -0.16 -42.42 -9.66
CA GLN A 444 0.64 -43.61 -9.35
C GLN A 444 1.71 -43.86 -10.42
N ARG A 445 1.31 -43.83 -11.70
CA ARG A 445 2.20 -44.03 -12.84
C ARG A 445 3.32 -42.98 -12.88
N THR A 446 2.98 -41.71 -12.66
CA THR A 446 3.98 -40.63 -12.70
C THR A 446 4.95 -40.71 -11.54
N VAL A 447 4.47 -41.00 -10.33
CA VAL A 447 5.35 -41.18 -9.15
C VAL A 447 6.29 -42.39 -9.35
N GLN A 448 5.83 -43.46 -10.00
CA GLN A 448 6.66 -44.62 -10.34
C GLN A 448 7.67 -44.32 -11.45
N SER A 449 7.27 -43.60 -12.50
CA SER A 449 8.10 -43.33 -13.67
C SER A 449 9.10 -42.19 -13.43
N TYR A 450 8.72 -41.21 -12.61
CA TYR A 450 9.48 -39.99 -12.33
C TYR A 450 9.48 -39.71 -10.82
N PRO A 451 10.44 -40.26 -10.05
CA PRO A 451 10.48 -40.10 -8.60
C PRO A 451 10.64 -38.64 -8.13
N ASN A 452 11.06 -37.75 -9.03
CA ASN A 452 11.25 -36.33 -8.75
C ASN A 452 9.96 -35.49 -8.86
N ILE A 453 8.87 -36.05 -9.38
CA ILE A 453 7.60 -35.33 -9.59
C ILE A 453 6.57 -35.84 -8.58
N SER A 454 6.12 -34.96 -7.69
CA SER A 454 5.05 -35.28 -6.75
C SER A 454 3.69 -34.88 -7.32
N MET A 455 2.77 -35.84 -7.37
CA MET A 455 1.38 -35.62 -7.80
C MET A 455 0.41 -36.13 -6.74
N SER A 456 -0.71 -35.44 -6.58
CA SER A 456 -1.75 -35.87 -5.64
C SER A 456 -3.13 -35.44 -6.10
N THR A 457 -4.13 -36.29 -5.82
CA THR A 457 -5.54 -36.01 -6.04
C THR A 457 -6.30 -35.62 -4.78
N LYS A 458 -5.61 -35.63 -3.63
CA LYS A 458 -6.24 -35.40 -2.32
C LYS A 458 -6.88 -34.02 -2.27
N GLY A 459 -8.14 -33.95 -1.84
CA GLY A 459 -8.81 -32.68 -1.54
C GLY A 459 -9.51 -31.98 -2.71
N ALA A 460 -9.43 -32.52 -3.92
CA ALA A 460 -10.15 -32.00 -5.08
C ALA A 460 -10.81 -33.14 -5.86
N ARG A 461 -12.05 -32.93 -6.33
CA ARG A 461 -12.81 -33.91 -7.12
C ARG A 461 -13.65 -33.24 -8.20
N PHE A 462 -14.01 -33.99 -9.22
CA PHE A 462 -15.05 -33.58 -10.16
C PHE A 462 -16.45 -33.92 -9.63
N ASN A 463 -17.36 -32.98 -9.81
CA ASN A 463 -18.81 -33.16 -9.68
C ASN A 463 -19.36 -33.85 -10.95
N GLU A 464 -20.55 -34.47 -10.87
CA GLU A 464 -21.33 -35.02 -11.98
C GLU A 464 -21.43 -34.12 -13.23
N LYS A 465 -21.38 -32.79 -13.05
CA LYS A 465 -21.40 -31.76 -14.11
C LYS A 465 -20.00 -31.39 -14.61
N MET A 466 -18.98 -32.22 -14.36
CA MET A 466 -17.57 -31.99 -14.72
C MET A 466 -16.98 -30.69 -14.15
N LYS A 467 -17.50 -30.22 -13.01
CA LYS A 467 -16.98 -29.04 -12.30
C LYS A 467 -16.09 -29.45 -11.14
N ILE A 468 -15.01 -28.68 -10.93
CA ILE A 468 -14.08 -28.91 -9.82
C ILE A 468 -14.75 -28.50 -8.51
N LYS A 469 -14.72 -29.41 -7.53
CA LYS A 469 -15.11 -29.19 -6.14
C LYS A 469 -13.91 -29.46 -5.24
N ILE A 470 -13.66 -28.53 -4.32
CA ILE A 470 -12.55 -28.62 -3.36
C ILE A 470 -13.13 -28.95 -2.00
N ASP A 471 -12.62 -30.01 -1.39
CA ASP A 471 -13.01 -30.45 -0.06
C ASP A 471 -11.92 -30.16 0.99
N SER A 472 -10.65 -29.98 0.58
CA SER A 472 -9.54 -29.64 1.49
C SER A 472 -8.51 -28.71 0.84
N PRO A 473 -7.66 -28.03 1.62
CA PRO A 473 -6.57 -27.22 1.04
C PRO A 473 -5.59 -28.08 0.21
N PRO A 474 -4.74 -27.42 -0.61
CA PRO A 474 -3.77 -28.08 -1.45
C PRO A 474 -2.87 -29.02 -0.64
N PRO A 475 -2.39 -30.13 -1.22
CA PRO A 475 -1.55 -31.10 -0.51
C PRO A 475 -0.26 -30.53 0.08
N ASP A 476 0.25 -29.44 -0.51
CA ASP A 476 1.45 -28.70 -0.12
C ASP A 476 1.17 -27.53 0.85
N TYR A 477 -0.09 -27.16 1.08
CA TYR A 477 -0.48 -25.95 1.81
C TYR A 477 0.13 -25.82 3.20
N PHE A 478 0.07 -26.89 4.01
CA PHE A 478 0.58 -26.85 5.38
C PHE A 478 2.10 -26.80 5.46
N LYS A 479 2.80 -27.42 4.49
CA LYS A 479 4.26 -27.34 4.42
C LYS A 479 4.71 -25.92 4.10
N THR A 480 4.05 -25.28 3.14
CA THR A 480 4.31 -23.89 2.78
C THR A 480 3.97 -22.94 3.94
N GLN A 481 2.86 -23.15 4.65
CA GLN A 481 2.52 -22.31 5.80
C GLN A 481 3.48 -22.45 6.99
N GLU A 482 3.99 -23.65 7.27
CA GLU A 482 4.98 -23.84 8.33
C GLU A 482 6.27 -23.08 8.01
N GLU A 483 6.76 -23.17 6.77
CA GLU A 483 7.92 -22.40 6.29
C GLU A 483 7.65 -20.89 6.31
N ASP A 484 6.51 -20.44 5.78
CA ASP A 484 6.13 -19.02 5.80
C ASP A 484 6.06 -18.49 7.23
N MET A 485 5.45 -19.21 8.18
CA MET A 485 5.40 -18.81 9.59
C MET A 485 6.79 -18.69 10.22
N ILE A 486 7.71 -19.59 9.86
CA ILE A 486 9.10 -19.51 10.30
C ILE A 486 9.74 -18.24 9.72
N HIS A 487 9.59 -17.99 8.42
CA HIS A 487 10.15 -16.82 7.74
C HIS A 487 9.51 -15.48 8.11
N THR A 488 8.27 -15.46 8.57
CA THR A 488 7.58 -14.21 8.99
C THR A 488 7.95 -13.81 10.42
N ARG A 489 8.40 -14.78 11.24
CA ARG A 489 8.85 -14.57 12.62
C ARG A 489 10.32 -14.15 12.73
N PHE A 490 11.07 -14.29 11.64
CA PHE A 490 12.44 -13.82 11.52
C PHE A 490 12.53 -12.37 11.06
#